data_AF-A0A9X3YGK8-F1
#
_entry.id   AF-A0A9X3YGK8-F1
#
_cell.length_a   1.000
_cell.length_b   1.000
_cell.length_c   1.000
_cell.angle_alpha   90.00
_cell.angle_beta   90.00
_cell.angle_gamma   90.00
#
_symmetry.space_group_name_H-M   'P 1'
#
loop_
_entity.id
_entity.type
_entity.pdbx_description
1 polymer ?
#
loop_
_entity_poly.entity_id
_entity_poly.type
_entity_poly.pdbx_seq_one_letter_code
_entity_poly.pdbx_strand_id
1 'polypeptide(L)'
;LQQLLDTQNAVADSGHLKQDGRRFRITPTGSAANIEDLRALIVSEGDGELVRLSDIADVTRGLAEQPQQLYRDMGRPAISLGISFDSGVNVVEVGERLQQRLAELEARTPLGMELNVVYDQPQVVDEAVSGFLISLIQAVAIVIVVLML
;
A
#
# COMPACT_ATOMS: atom_id res chain seq x y z
N LEU A 1 -19.19 -26.93 -2.16
CA LEU A 1 -18.29 -26.02 -2.91
C LEU A 1 -17.53 -25.08 -1.98
N GLN A 2 -18.20 -24.21 -1.22
CA GLN A 2 -17.55 -23.24 -0.31
C GLN A 2 -16.52 -23.89 0.63
N GLN A 3 -16.92 -24.95 1.36
CA GLN A 3 -16.00 -25.70 2.23
C GLN A 3 -14.81 -26.35 1.50
N LEU A 4 -14.98 -26.69 0.22
CA LEU A 4 -13.94 -27.33 -0.61
C LEU A 4 -12.93 -26.27 -1.10
N LEU A 5 -13.41 -25.09 -1.47
CA LEU A 5 -12.57 -23.93 -1.77
C LEU A 5 -11.78 -23.47 -0.54
N ASP A 6 -12.42 -23.41 0.62
CA ASP A 6 -11.77 -23.01 1.88
C ASP A 6 -10.67 -23.99 2.32
N THR A 7 -10.82 -25.29 2.02
CA THR A 7 -9.83 -26.31 2.37
C THR A 7 -8.69 -26.42 1.35
N GLN A 8 -9.00 -26.30 0.05
CA GLN A 8 -7.98 -26.40 -1.01
C GLN A 8 -7.16 -25.13 -1.18
N ASN A 9 -7.72 -23.95 -0.89
CA ASN A 9 -7.01 -22.68 -0.97
C ASN A 9 -6.50 -22.18 0.40
N ALA A 10 -6.46 -23.05 1.41
CA ALA A 10 -5.88 -22.75 2.70
C ALA A 10 -4.34 -22.76 2.62
N VAL A 11 -3.70 -21.68 3.08
CA VAL A 11 -2.24 -21.64 3.26
C VAL A 11 -1.87 -22.52 4.46
N ALA A 12 -1.47 -23.77 4.19
CA ALA A 12 -1.07 -24.71 5.23
C ALA A 12 0.40 -24.49 5.66
N ASP A 13 0.64 -24.19 6.94
CA ASP A 13 1.99 -24.19 7.50
C ASP A 13 2.50 -25.63 7.63
N SER A 14 3.41 -26.04 6.74
CA SER A 14 3.88 -27.43 6.67
C SER A 14 5.15 -27.69 7.46
N GLY A 15 5.52 -26.75 8.32
CA GLY A 15 6.62 -26.91 9.28
C GLY A 15 8.01 -26.83 8.65
N HIS A 16 8.98 -27.43 9.34
CA HIS A 16 10.39 -27.28 8.99
C HIS A 16 11.14 -28.62 9.11
N LEU A 17 12.01 -28.89 8.15
CA LEU A 17 12.98 -29.98 8.19
C LEU A 17 14.31 -29.46 8.79
N LYS A 18 14.87 -30.17 9.77
CA LYS A 18 16.25 -29.93 10.24
C LYS A 18 17.17 -30.99 9.67
N GLN A 19 18.16 -30.58 8.89
CA GLN A 19 19.22 -31.46 8.40
C GLN A 19 20.56 -30.72 8.53
N ASP A 20 21.53 -31.38 9.15
CA ASP A 20 22.92 -30.91 9.26
C ASP A 20 23.04 -29.50 9.89
N GLY A 21 22.33 -29.29 11.01
CA GLY A 21 22.28 -28.01 11.73
C GLY A 21 21.47 -26.90 11.06
N ARG A 22 21.02 -27.08 9.81
CA ARG A 22 20.22 -26.10 9.05
C ARG A 22 18.74 -26.41 9.12
N ARG A 23 17.91 -25.36 9.24
CA ARG A 23 16.44 -25.45 9.25
C ARG A 23 15.90 -25.00 7.90
N PHE A 24 15.25 -25.91 7.19
CA PHE A 24 14.59 -25.67 5.92
C PHE A 24 13.08 -25.57 6.17
N ARG A 25 12.45 -24.46 5.76
CA ARG A 25 10.99 -24.33 5.79
C ARG A 25 10.39 -25.04 4.58
N ILE A 26 9.39 -25.87 4.82
CA ILE A 26 8.61 -26.50 3.76
C ILE A 26 7.35 -25.65 3.58
N THR A 27 7.20 -25.06 2.41
CA THR A 27 5.99 -24.33 2.00
C THR A 27 5.35 -25.11 0.85
N PRO A 28 4.19 -25.75 1.04
CA PRO A 28 3.49 -26.39 -0.05
C PRO A 28 3.02 -25.35 -1.06
N THR A 29 3.13 -25.68 -2.33
CA THR A 29 2.43 -24.99 -3.40
C THR A 29 1.00 -25.55 -3.46
N GLY A 30 0.04 -24.83 -2.87
CA GLY A 30 -1.37 -25.25 -2.84
C GLY A 30 -2.37 -24.10 -2.97
N SER A 31 -1.97 -22.86 -2.65
CA SER A 31 -2.80 -21.68 -2.88
C SER A 31 -2.80 -21.32 -4.36
N ALA A 32 -3.98 -21.06 -4.93
CA ALA A 32 -4.12 -20.57 -6.29
C ALA A 32 -3.50 -19.16 -6.41
N ALA A 33 -2.48 -19.01 -7.25
CA ALA A 33 -1.75 -17.76 -7.40
C ALA A 33 -2.39 -16.84 -8.46
N ASN A 34 -3.12 -17.44 -9.41
CA ASN A 34 -3.78 -16.76 -10.51
C ASN A 34 -5.20 -17.34 -10.74
N ILE A 35 -5.94 -16.77 -11.69
CA ILE A 35 -7.33 -17.17 -11.96
C ILE A 35 -7.35 -18.55 -12.63
N GLU A 36 -6.34 -18.87 -13.42
CA GLU A 36 -6.21 -20.13 -14.13
C GLU A 36 -6.04 -21.31 -13.17
N ASP A 37 -5.31 -21.12 -12.08
CA ASP A 37 -5.16 -22.10 -10.99
C ASP A 37 -6.51 -22.37 -10.30
N LEU A 38 -7.31 -21.31 -10.07
CA LEU A 38 -8.67 -21.46 -9.53
C LEU A 38 -9.59 -22.22 -10.49
N ARG A 39 -9.51 -21.93 -11.80
CA ARG A 39 -10.31 -22.62 -12.82
C ARG A 39 -9.96 -24.11 -12.90
N ALA A 40 -8.68 -24.45 -12.76
CA ALA A 40 -8.18 -25.82 -12.80
C ALA A 40 -8.46 -26.64 -11.53
N LEU A 41 -9.01 -26.01 -10.48
CA LEU A 41 -9.27 -26.67 -9.21
C LEU A 41 -10.27 -27.82 -9.37
N ILE A 42 -9.90 -29.01 -8.89
CA ILE A 42 -10.78 -30.18 -8.92
C ILE A 42 -11.78 -30.09 -7.78
N VAL A 43 -13.07 -30.13 -8.10
CA VAL A 43 -14.18 -29.93 -7.16
C VAL A 43 -14.98 -31.21 -6.89
N SER A 44 -14.86 -32.23 -7.74
CA SER A 44 -15.46 -33.54 -7.54
C SER A 44 -14.74 -34.59 -8.36
N GLU A 45 -14.74 -35.82 -7.85
CA GLU A 45 -14.32 -37.03 -8.55
C GLU A 45 -15.53 -37.96 -8.56
N GLY A 46 -16.20 -38.08 -9.71
CA GLY A 46 -17.41 -38.90 -9.87
C GLY A 46 -17.26 -39.81 -11.08
N ASP A 47 -17.54 -41.11 -10.91
CA ASP A 47 -17.48 -42.16 -11.97
C ASP A 47 -16.19 -42.18 -12.83
N GLY A 48 -15.06 -41.79 -12.24
CA GLY A 48 -13.75 -41.80 -12.91
C GLY A 48 -13.46 -40.56 -13.77
N GLU A 49 -14.31 -39.55 -13.74
CA GLU A 49 -14.08 -38.26 -14.40
C GLU A 49 -13.79 -37.17 -13.36
N LEU A 50 -12.71 -36.41 -13.60
CA LEU A 50 -12.30 -35.29 -12.76
C LEU A 50 -13.09 -34.05 -13.19
N VAL A 51 -13.92 -33.52 -12.29
CA VAL A 51 -14.68 -32.30 -12.55
C VAL A 51 -13.89 -31.11 -12.01
N ARG A 52 -13.59 -30.14 -12.89
CA ARG A 52 -12.90 -28.90 -12.54
C ARG A 52 -13.89 -27.79 -12.21
N LEU A 53 -13.46 -26.77 -11.48
CA LEU A 53 -14.28 -25.60 -11.16
C LEU A 53 -14.76 -24.90 -12.43
N SER A 54 -13.93 -24.85 -13.47
CA SER A 54 -14.30 -24.32 -14.80
C SER A 54 -15.48 -25.03 -15.45
N ASP A 55 -15.71 -26.29 -15.11
CA ASP A 55 -16.74 -27.10 -15.76
C ASP A 55 -18.14 -26.81 -15.17
N ILE A 56 -18.18 -26.13 -14.02
CA ILE A 56 -19.41 -25.85 -13.26
C ILE A 56 -19.60 -24.37 -12.91
N ALA A 57 -18.60 -23.50 -13.15
CA ALA A 57 -18.66 -22.08 -12.80
C ALA A 57 -17.73 -21.20 -13.65
N ASP A 58 -18.17 -19.97 -13.91
CA ASP A 58 -17.36 -18.92 -14.52
C ASP A 58 -16.51 -18.21 -13.46
N VAL A 59 -15.18 -18.32 -13.60
CA VAL A 59 -14.23 -17.64 -12.71
C VAL A 59 -13.71 -16.38 -13.40
N THR A 60 -14.07 -15.21 -12.85
CA THR A 60 -13.65 -13.90 -13.35
C THR A 60 -13.05 -13.05 -12.22
N ARG A 61 -12.14 -12.14 -12.58
CA ARG A 61 -11.66 -11.10 -11.67
C ARG A 61 -12.43 -9.83 -11.97
N GLY A 62 -13.22 -9.39 -10.99
CA GLY A 62 -14.01 -8.17 -11.07
C GLY A 62 -13.78 -7.28 -9.85
N LEU A 63 -14.38 -6.10 -9.89
CA LEU A 63 -14.55 -5.26 -8.70
C LEU A 63 -15.57 -5.93 -7.78
N ALA A 64 -15.41 -5.77 -6.47
CA ALA A 64 -16.41 -6.23 -5.52
C ALA A 64 -17.75 -5.50 -5.78
N GLU A 65 -18.85 -6.26 -5.84
CA GLU A 65 -20.20 -5.69 -6.06
C GLU A 65 -20.62 -4.72 -4.95
N GLN A 66 -20.15 -4.97 -3.72
CA GLN A 66 -20.31 -4.07 -2.58
C GLN A 66 -18.94 -3.64 -2.06
N PRO A 67 -18.40 -2.49 -2.52
CA PRO A 67 -17.17 -1.96 -1.98
C PRO A 67 -17.38 -1.53 -0.52
N GLN A 68 -16.54 -2.03 0.38
CA GLN A 68 -16.59 -1.67 1.81
C GLN A 68 -16.16 -0.21 2.05
N GLN A 69 -15.32 0.34 1.17
CA GLN A 69 -14.80 1.70 1.26
C GLN A 69 -14.83 2.32 -0.15
N LEU A 70 -15.48 3.48 -0.30
CA LEU A 70 -15.37 4.29 -1.51
C LEU A 70 -14.52 5.52 -1.20
N TYR A 71 -13.44 5.70 -1.96
CA TYR A 71 -12.65 6.93 -1.92
C TYR A 71 -12.93 7.77 -3.16
N ARG A 72 -13.13 9.07 -2.95
CA ARG A 72 -13.32 10.03 -4.02
C ARG A 72 -12.47 11.25 -3.76
N ASP A 73 -11.83 11.73 -4.81
CA ASP A 73 -11.20 13.03 -4.85
C ASP A 73 -11.98 13.93 -5.80
N MET A 74 -12.49 15.05 -5.30
CA MET A 74 -13.34 15.99 -6.05
C MET A 74 -14.46 15.31 -6.89
N GLY A 75 -15.07 14.24 -6.35
CA GLY A 75 -16.15 13.49 -7.01
C GLY A 75 -15.69 12.39 -7.97
N ARG A 76 -14.41 12.34 -8.36
CA ARG A 76 -13.82 11.28 -9.19
C ARG A 76 -13.37 10.10 -8.33
N PRO A 77 -13.49 8.84 -8.79
CA PRO A 77 -12.94 7.68 -8.10
C PRO A 77 -11.45 7.86 -7.87
N ALA A 78 -10.99 7.65 -6.64
CA ALA A 78 -9.60 7.85 -6.26
C ALA A 78 -9.12 6.71 -5.35
N ILE A 79 -7.80 6.61 -5.20
CA ILE A 79 -7.15 5.75 -4.23
C ILE A 79 -6.33 6.66 -3.33
N SER A 80 -6.48 6.51 -2.02
CA SER A 80 -5.64 7.22 -1.04
C SER A 80 -4.41 6.40 -0.69
N LEU A 81 -3.28 7.10 -0.58
CA LEU A 81 -2.03 6.55 -0.08
C LEU A 81 -1.58 7.37 1.12
N GLY A 82 -1.54 6.74 2.29
CA GLY A 82 -1.00 7.33 3.50
C GLY A 82 0.48 7.02 3.63
N ILE A 83 1.28 8.03 3.99
CA ILE A 83 2.72 7.86 4.28
C ILE A 83 2.93 8.23 5.75
N SER A 84 3.52 7.30 6.49
CA SER A 84 3.90 7.48 7.89
C SER A 84 5.41 7.54 8.02
N PHE A 85 5.89 8.45 8.85
CA PHE A 85 7.32 8.60 9.12
C PHE A 85 7.76 7.74 10.31
N ASP A 86 8.99 7.22 10.24
CA ASP A 86 9.62 6.54 11.38
C ASP A 86 9.84 7.52 12.54
N SER A 87 9.94 6.99 13.76
CA SER A 87 10.21 7.82 14.94
C SER A 87 11.63 8.41 14.91
N GLY A 88 11.75 9.68 15.29
CA GLY A 88 13.04 10.37 15.41
C GLY A 88 13.65 10.86 14.10
N VAL A 89 12.95 10.73 12.96
CA VAL A 89 13.41 11.30 11.69
C VAL A 89 13.03 12.78 11.56
N ASN A 90 13.83 13.54 10.80
CA ASN A 90 13.45 14.90 10.43
C ASN A 90 12.36 14.84 9.35
N VAL A 91 11.12 15.18 9.73
CA VAL A 91 9.97 15.14 8.82
C VAL A 91 10.13 16.07 7.62
N VAL A 92 10.80 17.21 7.76
CA VAL A 92 11.03 18.16 6.66
C VAL A 92 11.94 17.53 5.60
N GLU A 93 13.05 16.93 6.02
CA GLU A 93 13.99 16.23 5.13
C GLU A 93 13.33 15.04 4.42
N VAL A 94 12.49 14.28 5.13
CA VAL A 94 11.75 13.18 4.52
C VAL A 94 10.70 13.69 3.53
N GLY A 95 10.04 14.81 3.83
CA GLY A 95 9.12 15.50 2.91
C GLY A 95 9.78 15.90 1.60
N GLU A 96 10.96 16.53 1.67
CA GLU A 96 11.74 16.92 0.48
C GLU A 96 12.09 15.70 -0.39
N ARG A 97 12.58 14.62 0.23
CA ARG A 97 12.89 13.37 -0.48
C ARG A 97 11.66 12.74 -1.12
N LEU A 98 10.53 12.80 -0.42
CA LEU A 98 9.27 12.28 -0.92
C LEU A 98 8.81 13.10 -2.15
N GLN A 99 8.85 14.43 -2.09
CA GLN A 99 8.49 15.28 -3.23
C GLN A 99 9.40 15.02 -4.43
N GLN A 100 10.72 14.89 -4.22
CA GLN A 100 11.66 14.52 -5.30
C GLN A 100 11.28 13.17 -5.92
N ARG A 101 10.96 12.18 -5.09
CA ARG A 101 10.59 10.85 -5.57
C ARG A 101 9.24 10.86 -6.32
N LEU A 102 8.28 11.66 -5.87
CA LEU A 102 7.00 11.82 -6.55
C LEU A 102 7.18 12.48 -7.92
N ALA A 103 8.04 13.51 -8.03
CA ALA A 103 8.36 14.14 -9.30
C ALA A 103 9.03 13.16 -10.30
N GLU A 104 9.91 12.28 -9.83
CA GLU A 104 10.48 11.21 -10.67
C GLU A 104 9.43 10.20 -11.15
N LEU A 105 8.45 9.90 -10.28
CA LEU A 105 7.38 8.95 -10.58
C LEU A 105 6.31 9.54 -11.48
N GLU A 106 6.13 10.86 -11.48
CA GLU A 106 5.18 11.57 -12.34
C GLU A 106 5.38 11.23 -13.82
N ALA A 107 6.65 11.13 -14.26
CA ALA A 107 7.00 10.72 -15.62
C ALA A 107 6.65 9.25 -15.96
N ARG A 108 6.40 8.42 -14.94
CA ARG A 108 6.03 7.00 -15.07
C ARG A 108 4.53 6.77 -14.81
N THR A 109 3.79 7.83 -14.50
CA THR A 109 2.36 7.75 -14.24
C THR A 109 1.59 7.41 -15.53
N PRO A 110 0.73 6.39 -15.53
CA PRO A 110 -0.09 6.05 -16.69
C PRO A 110 -1.01 7.21 -17.12
N LEU A 111 -1.34 7.27 -18.41
CA LEU A 111 -2.29 8.25 -18.94
C LEU A 111 -3.65 8.12 -18.23
N GLY A 112 -4.18 9.26 -17.77
CA GLY A 112 -5.46 9.33 -17.06
C GLY A 112 -5.38 9.13 -15.54
N MET A 113 -4.17 8.99 -14.97
CA MET A 113 -3.94 9.06 -13.53
C MET A 113 -3.32 10.41 -13.16
N GLU A 114 -3.83 11.03 -12.11
CA GLU A 114 -3.30 12.27 -11.52
C GLU A 114 -2.99 12.02 -10.05
N LEU A 115 -1.88 12.58 -9.57
CA LEU A 115 -1.45 12.46 -8.18
C LEU A 115 -1.73 13.76 -7.45
N ASN A 116 -2.66 13.72 -6.49
CA ASN A 116 -3.05 14.87 -5.69
C ASN A 116 -2.63 14.67 -4.23
N VAL A 117 -1.90 15.64 -3.68
CA VAL A 117 -1.51 15.66 -2.27
C VAL A 117 -2.64 16.30 -1.45
N VAL A 118 -3.29 15.50 -0.61
CA VAL A 118 -4.41 15.96 0.23
C VAL A 118 -3.90 16.66 1.51
N TYR A 119 -2.78 16.18 2.06
CA TYR A 119 -2.19 16.71 3.28
C TYR A 119 -0.68 16.46 3.29
N ASP A 120 0.10 17.52 3.52
CA ASP A 120 1.56 17.49 3.63
C ASP A 120 1.97 18.01 5.02
N GLN A 121 2.25 17.10 5.95
CA GLN A 121 2.72 17.45 7.30
C GLN A 121 4.13 18.09 7.30
N PRO A 122 5.14 17.56 6.58
CA PRO A 122 6.44 18.19 6.46
C PRO A 122 6.39 19.68 6.11
N GLN A 123 5.58 20.06 5.12
CA GLN A 123 5.44 21.45 4.69
C GLN A 123 4.92 22.35 5.82
N VAL A 124 3.89 21.91 6.54
CA VAL A 124 3.31 22.67 7.66
C VAL A 124 4.34 22.90 8.77
N VAL A 125 5.20 21.91 9.03
CA VAL A 125 6.27 22.04 10.03
C VAL A 125 7.35 23.01 9.56
N ASP A 126 7.76 22.93 8.30
CA ASP A 126 8.77 23.83 7.72
C ASP A 126 8.32 25.29 7.76
N GLU A 127 7.09 25.58 7.35
CA GLU A 127 6.49 26.91 7.40
C GLU A 127 6.44 27.46 8.83
N ALA A 128 6.08 26.63 9.81
CA ALA A 128 6.04 27.02 11.21
C ALA A 128 7.43 27.37 11.77
N VAL A 129 8.46 26.57 11.44
CA VAL A 129 9.84 26.83 11.88
C VAL A 129 10.39 28.09 11.23
N SER A 130 10.20 28.26 9.92
CA SER A 130 10.61 29.45 9.19
C SER A 130 9.94 30.72 9.74
N GLY A 131 8.62 30.67 9.98
CA GLY A 131 7.87 31.77 10.57
C GLY A 131 8.35 32.14 11.97
N PHE A 132 8.72 31.15 12.80
CA PHE A 132 9.32 31.38 14.10
C PHE A 132 10.68 32.09 14.00
N LEU A 133 11.55 31.65 13.09
CA LEU A 133 12.86 32.28 12.88
C LEU A 133 12.73 33.72 12.39
N ILE A 134 11.81 34.00 11.47
CA ILE A 134 11.53 35.36 11.00
C ILE A 134 11.07 36.24 12.16
N SER A 135 10.14 35.75 12.98
CA SER A 135 9.63 36.47 14.13
C SER A 135 10.73 36.76 15.16
N LEU A 136 11.63 35.80 15.38
CA LEU A 136 12.79 35.96 16.26
C LEU A 136 13.73 37.07 15.75
N ILE A 137 14.05 37.07 14.45
CA ILE A 137 14.91 38.10 13.84
C ILE A 137 14.26 39.48 13.94
N GLN A 138 12.96 39.58 13.68
CA GLN A 138 12.22 40.85 13.83
C GLN A 138 12.28 41.37 15.26
N ALA A 139 12.06 40.50 16.25
CA ALA A 139 12.14 40.89 17.66
C ALA A 139 13.53 41.42 18.02
N VAL A 140 14.60 40.72 17.62
CA VAL A 140 15.99 41.15 17.87
C VAL A 140 16.29 42.49 17.18
N ALA A 141 15.87 42.65 15.92
CA ALA A 141 16.08 43.89 15.18
C ALA A 141 15.39 45.09 15.85
N ILE A 142 14.15 44.93 16.32
CA ILE A 142 13.42 45.99 17.04
C ILE A 142 14.19 46.39 18.31
N VAL A 143 14.68 45.42 19.08
CA VAL A 143 15.47 45.70 20.30
C VAL A 143 16.72 46.51 19.96
N ILE A 144 17.46 46.14 18.91
CA ILE A 144 18.66 46.87 18.48
C ILE A 144 18.31 48.31 18.09
N VAL A 145 17.26 48.51 17.29
CA VAL A 145 16.82 49.84 16.84
C VAL A 145 16.46 50.71 18.03
N VAL A 146 15.73 50.18 19.01
CA VAL A 146 15.34 50.93 20.21
C VAL A 146 16.53 51.32 21.07
N LEU A 147 17.56 50.46 21.18
CA LEU A 147 18.77 50.76 21.96
C LEU A 147 19.69 51.78 21.27
N MET A 148 19.57 51.95 19.95
CA MET A 148 20.36 52.93 19.18
C MET A 148 19.74 54.34 19.16
N LEU A 149 18.47 54.47 19.52
CA LEU A 149 17.74 55.75 19.65
C LEU A 149 17.93 56.36 21.05
#